data_AF-A0A9L0S7U0-F1
#
_entry.id   AF-A0A9L0S7U0-F1
#
_cell.length_a   1.000
_cell.length_b   1.000
_cell.length_c   1.000
_cell.angle_alpha   90.00
_cell.angle_beta   90.00
_cell.angle_gamma   90.00
#
_symmetry.space_group_name_H-M   'P 1'
#
loop_
_entity.id
_entity.type
_entity.pdbx_description
1 polymer ?
#
loop_
_entity_poly.entity_id
_entity_poly.type
_entity_poly.pdbx_seq_one_letter_code
_entity_poly.pdbx_strand_id
1 'polypeptide(L)'
;MTCRLWGVIVTFGRAAEWPRYLCHLRHLCGRGAIMDLGPMRKSYRGDREAFEEAQLTSLDPMKQFAAWFEEAVQCPDIGEANAMCLATCTRTLIPLLPSSSTGSP
;
A
#
# COMPACT_ATOMS: atom_id res chain seq x y z
N MET A 1 -52.61 16.62 26.55
CA MET A 1 -51.47 15.69 26.64
C MET A 1 -50.26 16.37 26.03
N THR A 2 -49.36 16.88 26.89
CA THR A 2 -48.14 17.57 26.48
C THR A 2 -46.96 16.69 26.90
N CYS A 3 -46.22 16.15 25.93
CA CYS A 3 -45.00 15.41 26.21
C CYS A 3 -43.82 16.23 25.69
N ARG A 4 -43.08 16.86 26.61
CA ARG A 4 -41.87 17.64 26.33
C ARG A 4 -40.70 16.67 26.12
N LEU A 5 -40.06 16.74 24.96
CA LEU A 5 -38.81 16.04 24.67
C LEU A 5 -37.66 16.71 25.44
N TRP A 6 -37.01 15.96 26.33
CA TRP A 6 -35.76 16.36 26.95
C TRP A 6 -34.62 15.80 26.07
N GLY A 7 -34.01 16.67 25.26
CA GLY A 7 -32.83 16.33 24.48
C GLY A 7 -31.63 16.17 25.41
N VAL A 8 -31.05 14.97 25.43
CA VAL A 8 -29.76 14.72 26.10
C VAL A 8 -28.66 15.16 25.14
N ILE A 9 -27.99 16.26 25.48
CA ILE A 9 -26.72 16.64 24.84
C ILE A 9 -25.63 15.74 25.44
N VAL A 10 -25.02 14.90 24.61
CA VAL A 10 -23.80 14.15 24.98
C VAL A 10 -22.60 15.04 24.67
N THR A 11 -21.99 15.59 25.73
CA THR A 11 -20.70 16.26 25.63
C THR A 11 -19.61 15.19 25.50
N PHE A 12 -19.02 15.05 24.31
CA PHE A 12 -17.82 14.23 24.12
C PHE A 12 -16.60 15.00 24.65
N GLY A 13 -16.50 15.11 25.97
CA GLY A 13 -15.40 15.74 26.68
C GLY A 13 -14.55 14.70 27.40
N ARG A 14 -13.49 14.21 26.74
CA ARG A 14 -12.26 13.76 27.42
C ARG A 14 -11.12 13.66 26.42
N ALA A 15 -10.16 14.58 26.54
CA ALA A 15 -8.86 14.47 25.90
C ALA A 15 -8.19 13.20 26.43
N ALA A 16 -8.09 12.19 25.59
CA ALA A 16 -7.43 10.95 25.94
C ALA A 16 -5.90 11.19 26.00
N GLU A 17 -5.30 10.78 27.10
CA GLU A 17 -3.88 10.88 27.38
C GLU A 17 -3.09 9.91 26.47
N TRP A 18 -2.85 10.33 25.23
CA TRP A 18 -2.03 9.60 24.25
C TRP A 18 -0.54 10.01 24.12
N PRO A 19 0.20 10.59 25.10
CA PRO A 19 1.59 10.96 24.85
C PRO A 19 2.53 9.78 24.58
N ARG A 20 2.34 8.65 25.26
CA ARG A 20 3.33 7.55 25.24
C ARG A 20 3.15 6.58 24.08
N TYR A 21 1.92 6.27 23.69
CA TYR A 21 1.62 5.36 22.59
C TYR A 21 1.97 5.96 21.21
N LEU A 22 1.75 7.27 21.03
CA LEU A 22 2.13 7.98 19.81
C LEU A 22 3.66 8.07 19.62
N CYS A 23 4.42 8.24 20.70
CA CYS A 23 5.88 8.20 20.63
C CYS A 23 6.43 6.81 20.25
N HIS A 24 5.79 5.73 20.70
CA HIS A 24 6.22 4.38 20.34
C HIS A 24 5.94 4.06 18.85
N LEU A 25 4.80 4.49 18.33
CA LEU A 25 4.46 4.37 16.90
C LEU A 25 5.40 5.20 16.00
N ARG A 26 5.85 6.36 16.50
CA ARG A 26 6.81 7.23 15.79
C ARG A 26 8.23 6.63 15.73
N HIS A 27 8.63 5.84 16.73
CA HIS A 27 9.92 5.13 16.72
C HIS A 27 9.94 3.92 15.77
N LEU A 28 8.81 3.25 15.57
CA LEU A 28 8.71 2.14 14.61
C LEU A 28 8.66 2.63 13.15
N CYS A 29 8.09 3.82 12.91
CA CYS A 29 8.01 4.42 11.57
C CYS A 29 9.37 4.94 11.03
N GLY A 30 10.36 5.15 11.90
CA GLY A 30 11.70 5.64 11.54
C GLY A 30 12.70 4.55 11.10
N ARG A 31 12.32 3.27 11.16
CA ARG A 31 13.15 2.14 10.70
C ARG A 31 12.41 1.32 9.65
N GLY A 32 11.86 1.97 8.63
CA GLY A 32 11.59 1.28 7.38
C GLY A 32 12.93 0.77 6.85
N ALA A 33 13.14 -0.56 6.88
CA ALA A 33 14.28 -1.14 6.21
C ALA A 33 14.19 -0.73 4.75
N ILE A 34 15.16 0.06 4.28
CA ILE A 34 15.29 0.38 2.86
C ILE A 34 15.70 -0.93 2.20
N MET A 35 14.73 -1.64 1.62
CA MET A 35 14.98 -2.83 0.83
C MET A 35 15.26 -2.39 -0.61
N ASP A 36 16.46 -2.69 -1.12
CA ASP A 36 16.77 -2.49 -2.54
C ASP A 36 16.08 -3.59 -3.35
N LEU A 37 14.99 -3.24 -4.02
CA LEU A 37 14.25 -4.12 -4.93
C LEU A 37 14.77 -4.02 -6.37
N GLY A 38 15.78 -3.18 -6.63
CA GLY A 38 16.42 -3.03 -7.93
C GLY A 38 16.82 -4.36 -8.59
N PRO A 39 17.46 -5.29 -7.85
CA PRO A 39 17.84 -6.60 -8.36
C PRO A 39 16.66 -7.50 -8.77
N MET A 40 15.44 -7.25 -8.27
CA MET A 40 14.25 -8.02 -8.64
C MET A 40 13.67 -7.62 -10.00
N ARG A 41 14.11 -6.48 -10.58
CA ARG A 41 13.60 -6.00 -11.86
C ARG A 41 14.12 -6.88 -12.99
N LYS A 42 13.21 -7.54 -13.71
CA LYS A 42 13.53 -8.24 -14.96
C LYS A 42 13.61 -7.24 -16.11
N SER A 43 14.49 -7.49 -17.07
CA SER A 43 14.54 -6.71 -18.32
C SER A 43 13.21 -6.81 -19.06
N TYR A 44 12.78 -5.70 -19.67
CA TYR A 44 11.61 -5.71 -20.54
C TYR A 44 11.85 -6.59 -21.76
N ARG A 45 10.80 -7.26 -22.20
CA ARG A 45 10.80 -8.00 -23.47
C ARG A 45 10.82 -7.01 -24.64
N GLY A 46 11.44 -7.39 -25.76
CA GLY A 46 11.44 -6.58 -26.98
C GLY A 46 10.08 -6.65 -27.71
N ASP A 47 9.90 -5.81 -28.73
CA ASP A 47 8.61 -5.58 -29.41
C ASP A 47 7.90 -6.86 -29.87
N ARG A 48 8.65 -7.88 -30.34
CA ARG A 48 8.09 -9.15 -30.83
C ARG A 48 7.65 -10.13 -29.74
N GLU A 49 8.10 -9.90 -28.52
CA GLU A 49 7.86 -10.77 -27.36
C GLU A 49 7.04 -10.05 -26.27
N ALA A 50 6.70 -8.79 -26.51
CA ALA A 50 5.90 -7.97 -25.62
C ALA A 50 4.46 -8.52 -25.56
N PHE A 51 3.85 -8.38 -24.39
CA PHE A 51 2.45 -8.74 -24.20
C PHE A 51 1.56 -7.64 -24.79
N GLU A 52 0.64 -8.01 -25.68
CA GLU A 52 -0.26 -7.10 -26.38
C GLU A 52 -1.72 -7.29 -25.96
N GLU A 53 -2.56 -6.30 -26.28
CA GLU A 53 -4.01 -6.30 -25.94
C GLU A 53 -4.75 -7.48 -26.57
N ALA A 54 -4.30 -7.97 -27.71
CA ALA A 54 -4.87 -9.15 -28.37
C ALA A 54 -4.73 -10.45 -27.54
N GLN A 55 -3.85 -10.45 -26.54
CA GLN A 55 -3.61 -11.58 -25.64
C GLN A 55 -4.39 -11.46 -24.32
N LEU A 56 -5.22 -10.44 -24.16
CA LEU A 56 -6.11 -10.32 -23.01
C LEU A 56 -7.23 -11.36 -23.07
N THR A 57 -7.52 -11.96 -21.92
CA THR A 57 -8.66 -12.88 -21.72
C THR A 57 -9.97 -12.10 -21.58
N SER A 58 -9.91 -10.87 -21.07
CA SER A 58 -11.05 -9.96 -20.91
C SER A 58 -10.62 -8.50 -20.94
N LEU A 59 -11.52 -7.62 -21.41
CA LEU A 59 -11.39 -6.16 -21.28
C LEU A 59 -11.89 -5.64 -19.93
N ASP A 60 -12.55 -6.49 -19.14
CA ASP A 60 -12.94 -6.16 -17.76
C ASP A 60 -11.72 -6.35 -16.84
N PRO A 61 -11.22 -5.30 -16.17
CA PRO A 61 -10.01 -5.38 -15.36
C PRO A 61 -10.08 -6.41 -14.24
N MET A 62 -11.26 -6.60 -13.63
CA MET A 62 -11.41 -7.55 -12.53
C MET A 62 -11.41 -8.98 -13.03
N LYS A 63 -12.02 -9.24 -14.19
CA LYS A 63 -12.01 -10.57 -14.83
C LYS A 63 -10.62 -10.92 -15.36
N GLN A 64 -9.91 -9.94 -15.93
CA GLN A 64 -8.54 -10.13 -16.40
C GLN A 64 -7.59 -10.45 -15.25
N PHE A 65 -7.68 -9.71 -14.14
CA PHE A 65 -6.89 -9.99 -12.95
C PHE A 65 -7.19 -11.40 -12.40
N ALA A 66 -8.47 -11.79 -12.31
CA ALA A 66 -8.85 -13.11 -11.83
C ALA A 66 -8.25 -14.23 -12.70
N ALA A 67 -8.32 -14.10 -14.03
CA ALA A 67 -7.72 -15.07 -14.96
C ALA A 67 -6.21 -15.22 -14.75
N TRP A 68 -5.47 -14.10 -14.67
CA TRP A 68 -4.03 -14.12 -14.40
C TRP A 68 -3.68 -14.68 -13.03
N PHE A 69 -4.49 -14.36 -12.01
CA PHE A 69 -4.26 -14.87 -10.66
C PHE A 69 -4.45 -16.40 -10.60
N GLU A 70 -5.49 -16.92 -11.25
CA GLU A 70 -5.72 -18.37 -11.34
C GLU A 70 -4.56 -19.09 -12.06
N GLU A 71 -4.09 -18.54 -13.18
CA GLU A 71 -2.92 -19.05 -13.90
C GLU A 71 -1.66 -19.04 -13.02
N ALA A 72 -1.44 -17.95 -12.28
CA ALA A 72 -0.28 -17.82 -11.40
C ALA A 72 -0.32 -18.81 -10.23
N VAL A 73 -1.49 -19.07 -9.64
CA VAL A 73 -1.67 -20.06 -8.56
C VAL A 73 -1.39 -21.48 -9.03
N GLN A 74 -1.66 -21.79 -10.30
CA GLN A 74 -1.40 -23.10 -10.89
C GLN A 74 0.07 -23.29 -11.30
N CYS A 75 0.87 -22.23 -11.34
CA CYS A 75 2.26 -22.27 -11.75
C CYS A 75 3.18 -22.68 -10.57
N PRO A 76 3.88 -23.83 -10.64
CA PRO A 76 4.73 -24.30 -9.53
C PRO A 76 5.97 -23.42 -9.30
N ASP A 77 6.37 -22.62 -10.29
CA ASP A 77 7.51 -21.70 -10.17
C ASP A 77 7.16 -20.43 -9.37
N ILE A 78 5.87 -20.18 -9.10
CA ILE A 78 5.38 -19.03 -8.34
C ILE A 78 5.02 -19.49 -6.92
N GLY A 79 5.89 -19.18 -5.95
CA GLY A 79 5.67 -19.60 -4.55
C GLY A 79 4.51 -18.88 -3.86
N GLU A 80 4.36 -17.57 -4.05
CA GLU A 80 3.32 -16.75 -3.42
C GLU A 80 2.66 -15.80 -4.44
N ALA A 81 1.69 -16.30 -5.20
CA ALA A 81 0.98 -15.52 -6.22
C ALA A 81 0.25 -14.28 -5.66
N ASN A 82 -0.10 -14.28 -4.38
CA ASN A 82 -0.80 -13.18 -3.69
C ASN A 82 0.14 -12.22 -2.93
N ALA A 83 1.46 -12.39 -3.02
CA ALA A 83 2.40 -11.47 -2.38
C ALA A 83 2.42 -10.13 -3.12
N MET A 84 2.04 -9.04 -2.44
CA MET A 84 1.88 -7.70 -3.04
C MET A 84 2.79 -6.66 -2.36
N CYS A 85 3.54 -5.89 -3.13
CA CYS A 85 4.28 -4.73 -2.64
C CYS A 85 3.36 -3.50 -2.61
N LEU A 86 2.81 -3.17 -1.44
CA LEU A 86 1.91 -2.02 -1.28
C LEU A 86 2.70 -0.75 -0.93
N ALA A 87 2.67 0.24 -1.83
CA ALA A 87 3.16 1.58 -1.56
C ALA A 87 2.05 2.42 -0.91
N THR A 88 2.33 3.00 0.25
CA THR A 88 1.45 3.96 0.92
C THR A 88 2.17 5.29 1.10
N CYS A 89 1.42 6.39 1.16
CA CYS A 89 1.97 7.71 1.42
C CYS A 89 1.43 8.26 2.73
N THR A 90 2.27 9.02 3.44
CA THR A 90 1.82 9.82 4.58
C THR A 90 1.20 11.12 4.07
N ARG A 91 0.39 11.78 4.92
CA ARG A 91 -0.30 13.04 4.58
C ARG A 91 0.62 14.15 4.07
N THR A 92 1.91 14.11 4.38
CA THR A 92 2.92 15.08 3.94
C THR A 92 3.55 14.77 2.57
N LEU A 93 3.02 13.80 1.80
CA LEU A 93 3.42 13.49 0.41
C LEU A 93 4.93 13.29 0.21
N ILE A 94 5.63 12.75 1.20
CA ILE A 94 7.01 12.30 1.03
C ILE A 94 6.93 10.78 0.77
N PRO A 95 7.10 10.30 -0.48
CA PRO A 95 7.48 8.91 -0.70
C PRO A 95 8.79 8.69 0.06
N LEU A 96 8.89 7.58 0.82
CA LEU A 96 9.98 7.28 1.76
C LEU A 96 11.36 7.14 1.06
N LEU A 97 11.92 8.24 0.58
CA LEU A 97 13.28 8.38 0.09
C LEU A 97 14.02 9.28 1.11
N PRO A 98 15.01 8.75 1.85
CA PRO A 98 15.86 9.62 2.65
C PRO A 98 16.70 10.43 1.68
N SER A 99 16.49 11.75 1.69
CA SER A 99 17.40 12.72 1.10
C SER A 99 18.78 12.51 1.70
N SER A 100 19.67 11.84 0.96
CA SER A 100 21.11 11.84 1.21
C SER A 100 21.67 13.21 0.83
N SER A 101 21.51 14.19 1.73
CA SER A 101 22.28 15.43 1.67
C SER A 101 23.73 15.12 2.05
N THR A 102 24.53 14.66 1.09
CA THR A 102 25.99 14.84 1.14
C THR A 102 26.27 16.26 0.65
N GLY A 103 26.16 17.20 1.58
CA GLY A 103 26.74 18.54 1.45
C GLY A 103 27.82 18.67 2.51
N SER A 104 29.04 18.29 2.17
CA SER A 104 30.23 18.75 2.89
C SER A 104 30.93 19.79 2.01
N PRO A 105 31.44 20.89 2.59
CA PRO A 105 32.21 21.91 1.87
C PRO A 105 33.56 21.39 1.38
#